data_AF-A0A7X2MR61-F1
#
_entry.id   AF-A0A7X2MR61-F1
#
_cell.length_a   1.000
_cell.length_b   1.000
_cell.length_c   1.000
_cell.angle_alpha   90.00
_cell.angle_beta   90.00
_cell.angle_gamma   90.00
#
_symmetry.space_group_name_H-M   'P 1'
#
loop_
_entity.id
_entity.type
_entity.pdbx_description
1 polymer ?
#
loop_
_entity_poly.entity_id
_entity_poly.type
_entity_poly.pdbx_seq_one_letter_code
_entity_poly.pdbx_strand_id
1 'polypeptide(L)'
;DEEMVYESRVNDIITLGATSWRIQQITHDQGLVGPAPGRPARLPFWRGEGVGRSADSGASLGLFLRHLSTASPVDAQEQLRALGLDARAVTNLLALLAEQRTATGVLPDDRTLLIERCRDEIGDWRVILHSPWGKRVNAPWALAIAARIQQRLGIDASVAASDDGIVARFPASEGVLPGADLFMFDADQLTREVTESVGQSALFAARFRECASRALLLPRRNPGKRSPLWQQRLRAGQLLEVARQYDDFPILIETARECLQDVYDLPALHQLMEQMAQGKVKLVEVTTEQPSPFAAPLLFGYVAEFIYASDAPLAERRASLLALDSNLLGELLGQTSKRDLLAPDVVEQVEQELQRIDSRYQAQHTEGIIDLLRDLGPLPVAGIAARFSGN
;
A
#
# COMPACT_ATOMS: atom_id res chain seq x y z
N ASP A 1 -0.99 9.79 15.91
CA ASP A 1 -1.95 10.29 14.92
C ASP A 1 -3.18 10.80 15.65
N GLU A 2 -3.72 11.95 15.25
CA GLU A 2 -4.83 12.57 15.98
C GLU A 2 -6.10 11.72 15.88
N GLU A 3 -6.39 11.11 14.73
CA GLU A 3 -7.54 10.23 14.55
C GLU A 3 -7.42 8.95 15.36
N MET A 4 -6.21 8.39 15.50
CA MET A 4 -5.97 7.24 16.38
C MET A 4 -6.35 7.56 17.83
N VAL A 5 -5.94 8.74 18.33
CA VAL A 5 -6.28 9.19 19.69
C VAL A 5 -7.78 9.51 19.81
N TYR A 6 -8.38 10.06 18.76
CA TYR A 6 -9.80 10.39 18.68
C TYR A 6 -10.73 9.17 18.64
N GLU A 7 -10.29 8.07 18.03
CA GLU A 7 -11.00 6.79 18.01
C GLU A 7 -10.78 5.98 19.30
N SER A 8 -9.78 6.34 20.10
CA SER A 8 -9.45 5.67 21.34
C SER A 8 -10.32 6.15 22.51
N ARG A 9 -10.60 5.24 23.44
CA ARG A 9 -11.34 5.50 24.68
C ARG A 9 -10.43 5.35 25.89
N VAL A 10 -10.84 5.97 27.00
CA VAL A 10 -10.23 5.67 28.30
C VAL A 10 -10.44 4.18 28.61
N ASN A 11 -9.36 3.52 29.02
CA ASN A 11 -9.15 2.08 29.22
C ASN A 11 -8.83 1.23 27.97
N ASP A 12 -8.81 1.82 26.77
CA ASP A 12 -8.30 1.10 25.60
C ASP A 12 -6.81 0.76 25.79
N ILE A 13 -6.41 -0.39 25.23
CA ILE A 13 -5.04 -0.90 25.33
C ILE A 13 -4.42 -0.85 23.93
N ILE A 14 -3.35 -0.07 23.81
CA ILE A 14 -2.61 0.14 22.56
C ILE A 14 -1.19 -0.40 22.68
N THR A 15 -0.62 -0.88 21.58
CA THR A 15 0.76 -1.35 21.53
C THR A 15 1.69 -0.24 21.04
N LEU A 16 2.71 0.14 21.82
CA LEU A 16 3.79 1.01 21.36
C LEU A 16 5.11 0.24 21.47
N GLY A 17 5.75 -0.02 20.33
CA GLY A 17 6.89 -0.93 20.24
C GLY A 17 6.48 -2.37 20.59
N ALA A 18 7.22 -3.01 21.50
CA ALA A 18 6.91 -4.35 22.03
C ALA A 18 6.05 -4.33 23.30
N THR A 19 5.56 -3.16 23.71
CA THR A 19 4.91 -2.96 25.02
C THR A 19 3.47 -2.50 24.89
N SER A 20 2.59 -3.06 25.72
CA SER A 20 1.17 -2.72 25.78
C SER A 20 0.91 -1.64 26.83
N TRP A 21 0.13 -0.63 26.47
CA TRP A 21 -0.19 0.55 27.26
C TRP A 21 -1.70 0.74 27.34
N ARG A 22 -2.24 0.98 28.54
CA ARG A 22 -3.65 1.32 28.77
C ARG A 22 -3.80 2.82 28.87
N ILE A 23 -4.73 3.38 28.10
CA ILE A 23 -5.08 4.80 28.15
C ILE A 23 -5.82 5.08 29.46
N GLN A 24 -5.25 5.91 30.32
CA GLN A 24 -5.86 6.31 31.60
C GLN A 24 -6.71 7.57 31.44
N GLN A 25 -6.24 8.51 30.62
CA GLN A 25 -6.92 9.78 30.41
C GLN A 25 -6.58 10.33 29.03
N ILE A 26 -7.57 10.89 28.35
CA ILE A 26 -7.39 11.62 27.08
C ILE A 26 -7.76 13.07 27.35
N THR A 27 -6.81 13.98 27.17
CA THR A 27 -7.00 15.43 27.29
C THR A 27 -7.09 16.07 25.91
N HIS A 28 -6.99 17.40 25.79
CA HIS A 28 -7.10 18.05 24.48
C HIS A 28 -5.86 17.82 23.61
N ASP A 29 -4.68 17.61 24.18
CA ASP A 29 -3.41 17.53 23.45
C ASP A 29 -2.59 16.28 23.80
N GLN A 30 -2.91 15.60 24.89
CA GLN A 30 -2.15 14.45 25.36
C GLN A 30 -3.04 13.30 25.85
N GLY A 31 -2.57 12.07 25.60
CA GLY A 31 -3.10 10.85 26.19
C GLY A 31 -2.16 10.34 27.28
N LEU A 32 -2.64 10.32 28.53
CA LEU A 32 -1.93 9.70 29.65
C LEU A 32 -2.14 8.20 29.61
N VAL A 33 -1.06 7.44 29.62
CA VAL A 33 -1.08 5.97 29.55
C VAL A 33 -0.36 5.35 30.74
N GLY A 34 -0.82 4.17 31.15
CA GLY A 34 -0.14 3.31 32.13
C GLY A 34 0.20 1.95 31.52
N PRO A 35 1.23 1.25 32.02
CA PRO A 35 1.62 -0.06 31.50
C PRO A 35 0.50 -1.10 31.64
N ALA A 36 0.32 -1.94 30.62
CA ALA A 36 -0.70 -2.99 30.57
C ALA A 36 -0.17 -4.29 29.93
N PRO A 37 0.90 -4.89 30.48
CA PRO A 37 1.52 -6.10 29.94
C PRO A 37 0.56 -7.29 29.89
N GLY A 38 0.72 -8.16 28.89
CA GLY A 38 -0.02 -9.41 28.76
C GLY A 38 -1.49 -9.26 28.35
N ARG A 39 -1.95 -8.05 28.02
CA ARG A 39 -3.31 -7.81 27.52
C ARG A 39 -3.31 -7.63 25.99
N PRO A 40 -4.32 -8.19 25.28
CA PRO A 40 -4.48 -7.97 23.86
C PRO A 40 -4.64 -6.48 23.60
N ALA A 41 -3.84 -5.97 22.68
CA ALA A 41 -3.68 -4.54 22.44
C ALA A 41 -3.88 -4.25 20.95
N ARG A 42 -4.55 -3.13 20.65
CA ARG A 42 -4.74 -2.63 19.30
C ARG A 42 -3.43 -2.03 18.80
N LEU A 43 -3.02 -2.32 17.57
CA LEU A 43 -1.94 -1.56 16.95
C LEU A 43 -2.43 -0.11 16.69
N PRO A 44 -1.71 0.90 17.19
CA PRO A 44 -1.96 2.27 16.81
C PRO A 44 -1.67 2.41 15.31
N PHE A 45 -2.58 3.04 14.60
CA PHE A 45 -2.34 3.45 13.22
C PHE A 45 -1.79 4.88 13.22
N TRP A 46 -0.99 5.17 12.20
CA TRP A 46 -0.47 6.50 11.95
C TRP A 46 -0.86 6.87 10.52
N ARG A 47 -1.70 7.88 10.34
CA ARG A 47 -1.85 8.50 9.03
C ARG A 47 -0.80 9.58 8.93
N GLY A 48 0.19 9.36 8.08
CA GLY A 48 1.05 10.43 7.62
C GLY A 48 0.24 11.33 6.68
N GLU A 49 -0.75 12.08 7.20
CA GLU A 49 -1.52 13.01 6.39
C GLU A 49 -0.67 14.25 6.10
N GLY A 50 0.07 14.19 4.98
CA GLY A 50 0.37 15.35 4.18
C GLY A 50 -0.59 15.42 2.99
N VAL A 51 -0.64 16.56 2.30
CA VAL A 51 -1.39 16.73 1.04
C VAL A 51 -0.83 15.84 -0.10
N GLY A 52 0.24 15.09 0.18
CA GLY A 52 1.04 14.36 -0.78
C GLY A 52 2.10 15.24 -1.43
N ARG A 53 2.98 14.61 -2.19
CA ARG A 53 3.99 15.27 -3.01
C ARG A 53 3.32 16.17 -4.05
N SER A 54 3.87 17.37 -4.25
CA SER A 54 3.43 18.29 -5.29
C SER A 54 3.91 17.86 -6.67
N ALA A 55 3.24 18.35 -7.71
CA ALA A 55 3.60 18.08 -9.09
C ALA A 55 5.06 18.48 -9.40
N ASP A 56 5.52 19.63 -8.92
CA ASP A 56 6.90 20.11 -9.14
C ASP A 56 7.95 19.18 -8.51
N SER A 57 7.68 18.72 -7.28
CA SER A 57 8.57 17.78 -6.60
C SER A 57 8.55 16.41 -7.29
N GLY A 58 7.38 16.00 -7.77
CA GLY A 58 7.21 14.78 -8.58
C GLY A 58 7.95 14.85 -9.91
N ALA A 59 7.86 15.96 -10.63
CA ALA A 59 8.59 16.22 -11.87
C ALA A 59 10.11 16.20 -11.62
N SER A 60 10.57 16.77 -10.51
CA SER A 60 11.98 16.73 -10.11
C SER A 60 12.47 15.31 -9.82
N LEU A 61 11.65 14.49 -9.17
CA LEU A 61 11.93 13.07 -8.96
C LEU A 61 12.00 12.32 -10.29
N GLY A 62 11.04 12.54 -11.19
CA GLY A 62 11.04 11.93 -12.53
C GLY A 62 12.29 12.33 -13.32
N LEU A 63 12.67 13.61 -13.32
CA LEU A 63 13.89 14.10 -13.96
C LEU A 63 15.14 13.44 -13.38
N PHE A 64 15.21 13.29 -12.06
CA PHE A 64 16.30 12.62 -11.37
C PHE A 64 16.41 11.15 -11.79
N LEU A 65 15.30 10.42 -11.82
CA LEU A 65 15.26 9.02 -12.28
C LEU A 65 15.69 8.90 -13.75
N ARG A 66 15.27 9.83 -14.60
CA ARG A 66 15.69 9.87 -16.01
C ARG A 66 17.18 10.12 -16.19
N HIS A 67 17.76 11.03 -15.39
CA HIS A 67 19.20 11.28 -15.44
C HIS A 67 19.99 10.04 -15.02
N LEU A 68 19.56 9.36 -13.95
CA LEU A 68 20.20 8.12 -13.52
C LEU A 68 20.02 6.97 -14.52
N SER A 69 18.87 6.88 -15.19
CA SER A 69 18.58 5.80 -16.14
C SER A 69 19.39 5.89 -17.44
N THR A 70 19.86 7.09 -17.77
CA THR A 70 20.61 7.41 -19.00
C THR A 70 22.12 7.56 -18.77
N ALA A 71 22.55 7.77 -17.53
CA ALA A 71 23.96 7.87 -17.14
C ALA A 71 24.67 6.50 -17.21
N SER A 72 26.00 6.53 -17.39
CA SER A 72 26.81 5.32 -17.20
C SER A 72 26.83 4.92 -15.71
N PRO A 73 27.09 3.65 -15.36
CA PRO A 73 27.15 3.24 -13.95
C PRO A 73 28.16 4.02 -13.13
N VAL A 74 29.27 4.44 -13.74
CA VAL A 74 30.31 5.25 -13.07
C VAL A 74 29.80 6.67 -12.83
N ASP A 75 29.23 7.31 -13.85
CA ASP A 75 28.70 8.67 -13.74
C ASP A 75 27.54 8.75 -12.73
N ALA A 76 26.65 7.75 -12.74
CA ALA A 76 25.54 7.66 -11.79
C ALA A 76 26.05 7.55 -10.34
N GLN A 77 27.11 6.76 -10.09
CA GLN A 77 27.73 6.68 -8.77
C GLN A 77 28.36 8.00 -8.33
N GLU A 78 29.07 8.68 -9.22
CA GLU A 78 29.69 9.97 -8.92
C GLU A 78 28.64 11.05 -8.63
N GLN A 79 27.58 11.11 -9.44
CA GLN A 79 26.47 12.03 -9.23
C GLN A 79 25.80 11.81 -7.87
N LEU A 80 25.53 10.56 -7.49
CA LEU A 80 24.92 10.25 -6.20
C LEU A 80 25.84 10.58 -5.02
N ARG A 81 27.15 10.33 -5.13
CA ARG A 81 28.13 10.74 -4.11
C ARG A 81 28.21 12.25 -3.98
N ALA A 82 28.12 12.99 -5.09
CA ALA A 82 28.12 14.45 -5.09
C ALA A 82 26.89 15.04 -4.37
N LEU A 83 25.77 14.31 -4.33
CA LEU A 83 24.58 14.64 -3.53
C LEU A 83 24.74 14.33 -2.03
N GLY A 84 25.88 13.77 -1.61
CA GLY A 84 26.18 13.44 -0.22
C GLY A 84 25.74 12.04 0.22
N LEU A 85 25.35 11.16 -0.70
CA LEU A 85 25.01 9.78 -0.36
C LEU A 85 26.27 8.98 -0.02
N ASP A 86 26.18 8.16 1.03
CA ASP A 86 27.24 7.22 1.39
C ASP A 86 27.30 6.01 0.41
N ALA A 87 28.37 5.23 0.50
CA ALA A 87 28.60 4.11 -0.42
C ALA A 87 27.49 3.03 -0.38
N ARG A 88 26.81 2.84 0.76
CA ARG A 88 25.72 1.87 0.90
C ARG A 88 24.45 2.40 0.27
N ALA A 89 24.12 3.66 0.52
CA ALA A 89 22.98 4.33 -0.09
C ALA A 89 23.08 4.36 -1.62
N VAL A 90 24.27 4.68 -2.15
CA VAL A 90 24.54 4.62 -3.60
C VAL A 90 24.33 3.21 -4.14
N THR A 91 24.93 2.20 -3.51
CA THR A 91 24.81 0.79 -3.94
C THR A 91 23.36 0.33 -3.93
N ASN A 92 22.63 0.59 -2.84
CA ASN A 92 21.23 0.16 -2.69
C ASN A 92 20.30 0.86 -3.69
N LEU A 93 20.48 2.16 -3.92
CA LEU A 93 19.65 2.89 -4.88
C LEU A 93 19.88 2.37 -6.31
N LEU A 94 21.14 2.20 -6.71
CA LEU A 94 21.45 1.67 -8.05
C LEU A 94 20.98 0.23 -8.23
N ALA A 95 21.07 -0.60 -7.19
CA ALA A 95 20.52 -1.95 -7.20
C ALA A 95 18.99 -1.93 -7.38
N LEU A 96 18.27 -1.12 -6.60
CA LEU A 96 16.83 -0.96 -6.71
C LEU A 96 16.39 -0.54 -8.12
N LEU A 97 17.09 0.44 -8.71
CA LEU A 97 16.80 0.90 -10.08
C LEU A 97 17.11 -0.19 -11.13
N ALA A 98 18.18 -0.97 -10.93
CA ALA A 98 18.53 -2.07 -11.81
C ALA A 98 17.49 -3.21 -11.74
N GLU A 99 17.03 -3.56 -10.54
CA GLU A 99 15.98 -4.55 -10.32
C GLU A 99 14.66 -4.12 -10.95
N GLN A 100 14.24 -2.87 -10.72
CA GLN A 100 13.03 -2.32 -11.34
C GLN A 100 13.10 -2.38 -12.87
N ARG A 101 14.23 -1.98 -13.45
CA ARG A 101 14.44 -2.04 -14.91
C ARG A 101 14.47 -3.48 -15.43
N THR A 102 14.99 -4.42 -14.65
CA THR A 102 14.98 -5.84 -15.02
C THR A 102 13.56 -6.40 -15.00
N ALA A 103 12.76 -6.03 -14.01
CA ALA A 103 11.37 -6.48 -13.88
C ALA A 103 10.45 -5.89 -14.96
N THR A 104 10.61 -4.62 -15.31
CA THR A 104 9.63 -3.88 -16.12
C THR A 104 10.15 -3.38 -17.47
N GLY A 105 11.45 -3.56 -17.75
CA GLY A 105 12.13 -3.12 -18.97
C GLY A 105 12.48 -1.63 -19.00
N VAL A 106 11.72 -0.78 -18.28
CA VAL A 106 11.87 0.67 -18.24
C VAL A 106 11.78 1.19 -16.81
N LEU A 107 12.29 2.40 -16.56
CA LEU A 107 12.07 3.12 -15.30
C LEU A 107 11.00 4.19 -15.52
N PRO A 108 9.98 4.29 -14.67
CA PRO A 108 9.04 5.40 -14.73
C PRO A 108 9.74 6.71 -14.38
N ASP A 109 9.54 7.74 -15.19
CA ASP A 109 10.17 9.06 -15.07
C ASP A 109 9.21 10.19 -15.48
N ASP A 110 9.71 11.43 -15.62
CA ASP A 110 8.90 12.60 -15.98
C ASP A 110 8.31 12.55 -17.40
N ARG A 111 8.79 11.64 -18.26
CA ARG A 111 8.32 11.47 -19.65
C ARG A 111 7.83 10.07 -19.99
N THR A 112 8.02 9.11 -19.09
CA THR A 112 7.64 7.72 -19.30
C THR A 112 6.86 7.25 -18.08
N LEU A 113 5.55 7.13 -18.23
CA LEU A 113 4.69 6.49 -17.26
C LEU A 113 4.59 5.01 -17.58
N LEU A 114 4.56 4.16 -16.55
CA LEU A 114 4.53 2.71 -16.71
C LEU A 114 3.21 2.15 -16.20
N ILE A 115 2.53 1.36 -17.03
CA ILE A 115 1.38 0.55 -16.65
C ILE A 115 1.89 -0.88 -16.48
N GLU A 116 1.93 -1.33 -15.23
CA GLU A 116 2.27 -2.69 -14.86
C GLU A 116 1.01 -3.48 -14.56
N ARG A 117 0.94 -4.71 -15.08
CA ARG A 117 -0.12 -5.66 -14.79
C ARG A 117 0.47 -6.88 -14.10
N CYS A 118 0.02 -7.16 -12.90
CA CYS A 118 0.38 -8.37 -12.18
C CYS A 118 -0.86 -9.04 -11.60
N ARG A 119 -0.76 -10.34 -11.32
CA ARG A 119 -1.82 -11.08 -10.62
C ARG A 119 -1.55 -11.06 -9.13
N ASP A 120 -2.63 -11.13 -8.35
CA ASP A 120 -2.54 -11.46 -6.95
C ASP A 120 -2.57 -12.99 -6.70
N GLU A 121 -2.34 -13.39 -5.46
CA GLU A 121 -2.33 -14.80 -5.05
C GLU A 121 -3.68 -15.50 -5.24
N ILE A 122 -4.77 -14.74 -5.32
CA ILE A 122 -6.15 -15.24 -5.49
C ILE A 122 -6.51 -15.31 -7.00
N GLY A 123 -5.65 -14.76 -7.86
CA GLY A 123 -5.76 -14.76 -9.32
C GLY A 123 -6.37 -13.49 -9.91
N ASP A 124 -6.76 -12.52 -9.07
CA ASP A 124 -7.27 -11.23 -9.53
C ASP A 124 -6.16 -10.39 -10.16
N TRP A 125 -6.57 -9.49 -11.05
CA TRP A 125 -5.65 -8.62 -11.74
C TRP A 125 -5.46 -7.30 -10.99
N ARG A 126 -4.21 -6.85 -10.93
CA ARG A 126 -3.82 -5.53 -10.46
C ARG A 126 -3.23 -4.78 -11.65
N VAL A 127 -3.83 -3.64 -11.97
CA VAL A 127 -3.32 -2.71 -12.97
C VAL A 127 -2.76 -1.50 -12.21
N ILE A 128 -1.45 -1.29 -12.33
CA ILE A 128 -0.69 -0.32 -11.56
C ILE A 128 -0.12 0.70 -12.52
N LEU A 129 -0.49 1.97 -12.36
CA LEU A 129 0.17 3.07 -13.02
C LEU A 129 1.26 3.62 -12.11
N HIS A 130 2.51 3.52 -12.54
CA HIS A 130 3.63 4.20 -11.91
C HIS A 130 3.74 5.62 -12.45
N SER A 131 3.57 6.60 -11.56
CA SER A 131 3.53 8.02 -11.89
C SER A 131 4.25 8.84 -10.82
N PRO A 132 5.34 9.55 -11.16
CA PRO A 132 6.10 10.31 -10.17
C PRO A 132 5.41 11.61 -9.74
N TRP A 133 4.30 12.01 -10.38
CA TRP A 133 3.67 13.33 -10.24
C TRP A 133 3.03 13.65 -8.88
N GLY A 134 3.02 12.69 -7.94
CA GLY A 134 2.57 12.92 -6.58
C GLY A 134 1.06 12.74 -6.38
N LYS A 135 0.64 12.56 -5.12
CA LYS A 135 -0.74 12.21 -4.77
C LYS A 135 -1.73 13.32 -5.16
N ARG A 136 -1.29 14.58 -5.18
CA ARG A 136 -2.11 15.73 -5.61
C ARG A 136 -2.60 15.62 -7.05
N VAL A 137 -1.85 14.93 -7.92
CA VAL A 137 -2.19 14.66 -9.32
C VAL A 137 -2.81 13.26 -9.46
N ASN A 138 -2.22 12.26 -8.80
CA ASN A 138 -2.66 10.87 -8.91
C ASN A 138 -4.05 10.62 -8.30
N ALA A 139 -4.41 11.30 -7.20
CA ALA A 139 -5.71 11.12 -6.53
C ALA A 139 -6.92 11.60 -7.36
N PRO A 140 -6.95 12.81 -7.94
CA PRO A 140 -8.04 13.22 -8.82
C PRO A 140 -8.09 12.36 -10.08
N TRP A 141 -6.94 11.93 -10.62
CA TRP A 141 -6.90 11.01 -11.75
C TRP A 141 -7.52 9.65 -11.41
N ALA A 142 -7.22 9.10 -10.24
CA ALA A 142 -7.79 7.84 -9.75
C ALA A 142 -9.32 7.92 -9.60
N LEU A 143 -9.85 9.07 -9.17
CA LEU A 143 -11.29 9.29 -9.06
C LEU A 143 -11.98 9.18 -10.43
N ALA A 144 -11.40 9.80 -11.47
CA ALA A 144 -11.93 9.71 -12.83
C ALA A 144 -11.76 8.30 -13.42
N ILE A 145 -10.67 7.61 -13.11
CA ILE A 145 -10.45 6.21 -13.50
C ILE A 145 -11.53 5.31 -12.88
N ALA A 146 -11.82 5.45 -11.57
CA ALA A 146 -12.86 4.69 -10.92
C ALA A 146 -14.24 4.91 -11.57
N ALA A 147 -14.60 6.18 -11.84
CA ALA A 147 -15.84 6.51 -12.53
C ALA A 147 -15.91 5.88 -13.94
N ARG A 148 -14.81 5.92 -14.68
CA ARG A 148 -14.72 5.31 -16.02
C ARG A 148 -14.84 3.79 -15.98
N ILE A 149 -14.23 3.12 -14.99
CA ILE A 149 -14.35 1.65 -14.85
C ILE A 149 -15.81 1.28 -14.58
N GLN A 150 -16.46 1.98 -13.65
CA GLN A 150 -17.87 1.78 -13.35
C GLN A 150 -18.75 1.98 -14.60
N GLN A 151 -18.48 3.01 -15.40
CA GLN A 151 -19.26 3.31 -16.61
C GLN A 151 -19.02 2.32 -17.76
N ARG A 152 -17.77 1.91 -18.01
CA ARG A 152 -17.41 1.07 -19.17
C ARG A 152 -17.57 -0.42 -18.90
N LEU A 153 -17.23 -0.85 -17.70
CA LEU A 153 -17.17 -2.27 -17.33
C LEU A 153 -18.30 -2.67 -16.37
N GLY A 154 -18.97 -1.71 -15.73
CA GLY A 154 -20.02 -2.01 -14.75
C GLY A 154 -19.50 -2.59 -13.43
N ILE A 155 -18.18 -2.55 -13.22
CA ILE A 155 -17.49 -3.08 -12.05
C ILE A 155 -17.25 -1.95 -11.07
N ASP A 156 -17.52 -2.20 -9.79
CA ASP A 156 -17.01 -1.38 -8.70
C ASP A 156 -15.55 -1.75 -8.44
N ALA A 157 -14.65 -1.20 -9.25
CA ALA A 157 -13.23 -1.45 -9.11
C ALA A 157 -12.66 -0.61 -7.96
N SER A 158 -11.98 -1.28 -7.04
CA SER A 158 -11.23 -0.60 -5.99
C SER A 158 -9.99 0.07 -6.60
N VAL A 159 -10.01 1.40 -6.64
CA VAL A 159 -8.92 2.25 -7.12
C VAL A 159 -8.33 3.05 -5.96
N ALA A 160 -7.02 2.98 -5.77
CA ALA A 160 -6.30 3.78 -4.78
C ALA A 160 -5.17 4.59 -5.41
N ALA A 161 -4.80 5.70 -4.76
CA ALA A 161 -3.78 6.62 -5.25
C ALA A 161 -2.75 6.95 -4.16
N SER A 162 -1.51 7.02 -4.58
CA SER A 162 -0.37 7.39 -3.75
C SER A 162 0.49 8.43 -4.46
N ASP A 163 1.62 8.80 -3.84
CA ASP A 163 2.58 9.70 -4.47
C ASP A 163 3.24 9.13 -5.72
N ASP A 164 3.49 7.81 -5.74
CA ASP A 164 4.25 7.16 -6.80
C ASP A 164 3.38 6.44 -7.84
N GLY A 165 2.05 6.45 -7.67
CA GLY A 165 1.18 5.79 -8.63
C GLY A 165 -0.28 5.59 -8.22
N ILE A 166 -1.01 4.92 -9.11
CA ILE A 166 -2.42 4.54 -8.97
C ILE A 166 -2.53 3.02 -9.12
N VAL A 167 -3.33 2.37 -8.26
CA VAL A 167 -3.58 0.92 -8.31
C VAL A 167 -5.07 0.69 -8.51
N ALA A 168 -5.43 -0.14 -9.50
CA ALA A 168 -6.80 -0.60 -9.74
C ALA A 168 -6.85 -2.14 -9.73
N ARG A 169 -7.81 -2.71 -9.00
CA ARG A 169 -8.03 -4.17 -8.93
C ARG A 169 -9.21 -4.60 -9.79
N PHE A 170 -9.05 -5.71 -10.51
CA PHE A 170 -10.05 -6.31 -11.37
C PHE A 170 -10.23 -7.80 -11.03
N PRO A 171 -11.47 -8.31 -10.93
CA PRO A 171 -11.71 -9.73 -10.70
C PRO A 171 -11.16 -10.61 -11.83
N ALA A 172 -10.64 -11.79 -11.47
CA ALA A 172 -10.08 -12.76 -12.42
C ALA A 172 -11.05 -13.24 -13.51
N SER A 173 -12.36 -13.14 -13.24
CA SER A 173 -13.44 -13.63 -14.09
C SER A 173 -13.78 -12.74 -15.29
N GLU A 174 -13.21 -11.54 -15.36
CA GLU A 174 -13.52 -10.56 -16.39
C GLU A 174 -12.47 -10.52 -17.51
N GLY A 175 -12.93 -10.24 -18.74
CA GLY A 175 -12.18 -10.41 -20.00
C GLY A 175 -10.96 -9.50 -20.20
N VAL A 176 -10.90 -8.82 -21.36
CA VAL A 176 -9.72 -8.03 -21.78
C VAL A 176 -9.37 -6.98 -20.72
N LEU A 177 -8.14 -7.06 -20.19
CA LEU A 177 -7.65 -6.09 -19.23
C LEU A 177 -7.53 -4.71 -19.86
N PRO A 178 -7.85 -3.64 -19.12
CA PRO A 178 -7.72 -2.29 -19.63
C PRO A 178 -6.26 -1.97 -20.02
N GLY A 179 -6.13 -1.28 -21.15
CA GLY A 179 -4.90 -0.75 -21.72
C GLY A 179 -4.47 0.57 -21.09
N ALA A 180 -3.55 1.24 -21.78
CA ALA A 180 -3.30 2.68 -21.63
C ALA A 180 -4.57 3.55 -21.76
N ASP A 181 -5.58 3.06 -22.49
CA ASP A 181 -6.84 3.77 -22.72
C ASP A 181 -7.64 4.02 -21.43
N LEU A 182 -7.41 3.22 -20.38
CA LEU A 182 -8.00 3.46 -19.07
C LEU A 182 -7.51 4.77 -18.46
N PHE A 183 -6.21 5.04 -18.62
CA PHE A 183 -5.51 6.15 -17.99
C PHE A 183 -5.52 7.43 -18.85
N MET A 184 -5.79 7.32 -20.15
CA MET A 184 -5.80 8.48 -21.06
C MET A 184 -7.15 9.19 -21.07
N PHE A 185 -7.16 10.49 -20.78
CA PHE A 185 -8.35 11.33 -20.83
C PHE A 185 -8.10 12.56 -21.72
N ASP A 186 -9.17 13.09 -22.31
CA ASP A 186 -9.16 14.48 -22.74
C ASP A 186 -9.03 15.39 -21.51
N ALA A 187 -8.16 16.41 -21.58
CA ALA A 187 -7.78 17.20 -20.41
C ALA A 187 -8.96 18.00 -19.83
N ASP A 188 -9.79 18.58 -20.70
CA ASP A 188 -10.98 19.34 -20.29
C ASP A 188 -12.07 18.41 -19.76
N GLN A 189 -12.25 17.25 -20.40
CA GLN A 189 -13.17 16.23 -19.92
C GLN A 189 -12.77 15.70 -18.54
N LEU A 190 -11.48 15.41 -18.31
CA LEU A 190 -10.99 14.92 -17.03
C LEU A 190 -11.30 15.90 -15.90
N THR A 191 -11.08 17.19 -16.13
CA THR A 191 -11.35 18.23 -15.13
C THR A 191 -12.83 18.26 -14.74
N ARG A 192 -13.73 18.10 -15.72
CA ARG A 192 -15.18 18.01 -15.47
C ARG A 192 -15.54 16.75 -14.69
N GLU A 193 -15.05 15.58 -15.11
CA GLU A 193 -15.33 14.30 -14.46
C GLU A 193 -14.88 14.29 -12.99
N VAL A 194 -13.71 14.85 -12.69
CA VAL A 194 -13.22 14.99 -11.31
C VAL A 194 -14.12 15.92 -10.50
N THR A 195 -14.54 17.05 -11.08
CA THR A 195 -15.42 18.02 -10.41
C THR A 195 -16.78 17.42 -10.09
N GLU A 196 -17.35 16.61 -10.99
CA GLU A 196 -18.62 15.93 -10.77
C GLU A 196 -18.51 14.80 -9.73
N SER A 197 -17.38 14.08 -9.74
CA SER A 197 -17.16 12.92 -8.88
C SER A 197 -16.71 13.29 -7.47
N VAL A 198 -16.09 14.46 -7.26
CA VAL A 198 -15.47 14.84 -5.97
C VAL A 198 -16.49 14.81 -4.84
N GLY A 199 -17.73 15.23 -5.08
CA GLY A 199 -18.79 15.30 -4.07
C GLY A 199 -19.23 13.94 -3.51
N GLN A 200 -18.83 12.83 -4.14
CA GLN A 200 -19.10 11.46 -3.70
C GLN A 200 -17.86 10.79 -3.08
N SER A 201 -16.71 11.47 -3.09
CA SER A 201 -15.44 10.93 -2.60
C SER A 201 -15.35 10.93 -1.07
N ALA A 202 -14.55 9.99 -0.54
CA ALA A 202 -14.21 9.96 0.88
C ALA A 202 -13.46 11.24 1.33
N LEU A 203 -12.63 11.82 0.44
CA LEU A 203 -11.95 13.09 0.69
C LEU A 203 -12.96 14.21 0.96
N PHE A 204 -13.99 14.33 0.13
CA PHE A 204 -15.00 15.37 0.31
C PHE A 204 -15.75 15.23 1.62
N ALA A 205 -16.14 14.00 2.00
CA ALA A 205 -16.77 13.76 3.30
C ALA A 205 -15.86 14.14 4.48
N ALA A 206 -14.55 13.85 4.38
CA ALA A 206 -13.57 14.23 5.39
C ALA A 206 -13.41 15.75 5.50
N ARG A 207 -13.25 16.44 4.36
CA ARG A 207 -13.11 17.90 4.29
C ARG A 207 -14.39 18.62 4.69
N PHE A 208 -15.55 18.08 4.37
CA PHE A 208 -16.83 18.62 4.80
C PHE A 208 -16.96 18.64 6.33
N ARG A 209 -16.58 17.53 6.98
CA ARG A 209 -16.54 17.45 8.45
C ARG A 209 -15.61 18.49 9.05
N GLU A 210 -14.44 18.69 8.46
CA GLU A 210 -13.47 19.70 8.90
C GLU A 210 -14.00 21.12 8.73
N CYS A 211 -14.55 21.45 7.56
CA CYS A 211 -15.17 22.74 7.27
C CYS A 211 -16.35 23.02 8.22
N ALA A 212 -17.27 22.06 8.39
CA ALA A 212 -18.42 22.20 9.26
C ALA A 212 -18.02 22.35 10.75
N SER A 213 -16.97 21.65 11.17
CA SER A 213 -16.40 21.77 12.53
C SER A 213 -15.76 23.14 12.75
N ARG A 214 -14.98 23.61 11.77
CA ARG A 214 -14.31 24.93 11.76
C ARG A 214 -15.31 26.08 11.74
N ALA A 215 -16.42 25.91 11.03
CA ALA A 215 -17.55 26.85 11.00
C ALA A 215 -18.48 26.76 12.22
N LEU A 216 -18.20 25.87 13.18
CA LEU A 216 -19.00 25.65 14.40
C LEU A 216 -20.46 25.23 14.16
N LEU A 217 -20.73 24.60 13.00
CA LEU A 217 -22.07 24.14 12.63
C LEU A 217 -22.41 22.77 13.23
N LEU A 218 -21.39 22.00 13.60
CA LEU A 218 -21.60 20.71 14.25
C LEU A 218 -21.98 20.94 15.72
N PRO A 219 -23.17 20.51 16.16
CA PRO A 219 -23.62 20.74 17.53
C PRO A 219 -22.66 20.06 18.52
N ARG A 220 -22.38 20.70 19.65
CA ARG A 220 -21.54 20.14 20.73
C ARG A 220 -22.41 19.84 21.95
N ARG A 221 -22.26 18.64 22.52
CA ARG A 221 -23.07 18.21 23.66
C ARG A 221 -22.68 18.88 24.98
N ASN A 222 -21.40 19.25 25.13
CA ASN A 222 -20.85 19.98 26.25
C ASN A 222 -19.95 21.12 25.74
N PRO A 223 -20.30 22.40 25.94
CA PRO A 223 -19.41 23.52 25.66
C PRO A 223 -18.09 23.35 26.43
N GLY A 224 -16.95 23.45 25.74
CA GLY A 224 -15.61 23.31 26.34
C GLY A 224 -15.03 21.88 26.40
N LYS A 225 -15.77 20.83 25.99
CA LYS A 225 -15.22 19.47 25.84
C LYS A 225 -15.18 19.04 24.37
N ARG A 226 -14.09 18.37 23.97
CA ARG A 226 -13.99 17.76 22.64
C ARG A 226 -15.10 16.71 22.48
N SER A 227 -15.74 16.71 21.30
CA SER A 227 -16.66 15.63 20.93
C SER A 227 -15.86 14.47 20.35
N PRO A 228 -16.18 13.21 20.71
CA PRO A 228 -15.54 12.04 20.10
C PRO A 228 -15.65 12.07 18.57
N LEU A 229 -14.61 11.66 17.85
CA LEU A 229 -14.55 11.76 16.38
C LEU A 229 -15.64 10.95 15.69
N TRP A 230 -15.99 9.77 16.20
CA TRP A 230 -17.11 8.99 15.67
C TRP A 230 -18.44 9.77 15.71
N GLN A 231 -18.67 10.60 16.73
CA GLN A 231 -19.86 11.46 16.81
C GLN A 231 -19.77 12.60 15.81
N GLN A 232 -18.57 13.14 15.59
CA GLN A 232 -18.34 14.15 14.56
C GLN A 232 -18.58 13.58 13.16
N ARG A 233 -18.08 12.37 12.86
CA ARG A 233 -18.30 11.65 11.60
C ARG A 233 -19.79 11.42 11.36
N LEU A 234 -20.51 10.87 12.35
CA LEU A 234 -21.95 10.63 12.25
C LEU A 234 -22.73 11.92 11.98
N ARG A 235 -22.47 12.98 12.75
CA ARG A 235 -23.19 14.26 12.62
C ARG A 235 -22.85 15.00 11.32
N ALA A 236 -21.58 14.98 10.92
CA ALA A 236 -21.16 15.59 9.66
C ALA A 236 -21.74 14.82 8.46
N GLY A 237 -21.83 13.49 8.53
CA GLY A 237 -22.50 12.68 7.51
C GLY A 237 -23.98 13.03 7.38
N GLN A 238 -24.72 13.08 8.49
CA GLN A 238 -26.12 13.50 8.51
C GLN A 238 -26.32 14.93 7.97
N LEU A 239 -25.43 15.86 8.34
CA LEU A 239 -25.47 17.22 7.83
C LEU A 239 -25.19 17.26 6.32
N LEU A 240 -24.24 16.47 5.83
CA LEU A 240 -23.89 16.38 4.42
C LEU A 240 -25.06 15.83 3.59
N GLU A 241 -25.75 14.80 4.08
CA GLU A 241 -26.95 14.24 3.43
C GLU A 241 -28.04 15.28 3.21
N VAL A 242 -28.28 16.15 4.21
CA VAL A 242 -29.26 17.24 4.09
C VAL A 242 -28.72 18.38 3.24
N ALA A 243 -27.46 18.77 3.43
CA ALA A 243 -26.83 19.89 2.73
C ALA A 243 -26.79 19.66 1.21
N ARG A 244 -26.65 18.40 0.75
CA ARG A 244 -26.66 18.02 -0.67
C ARG A 244 -27.93 18.43 -1.44
N GLN A 245 -29.00 18.80 -0.75
CA GLN A 245 -30.23 19.31 -1.36
C GLN A 245 -30.15 20.82 -1.67
N TYR A 246 -29.10 21.49 -1.20
CA TYR A 246 -28.90 22.93 -1.26
C TYR A 246 -27.51 23.24 -1.84
N ASP A 247 -27.42 23.36 -3.16
CA ASP A 247 -26.16 23.60 -3.87
C ASP A 247 -25.47 24.92 -3.46
N ASP A 248 -26.23 25.86 -2.90
CA ASP A 248 -25.76 27.15 -2.39
C ASP A 248 -25.29 27.10 -0.93
N PHE A 249 -25.31 25.93 -0.28
CA PHE A 249 -24.86 25.80 1.11
C PHE A 249 -23.36 26.14 1.23
N PRO A 250 -22.97 27.19 1.97
CA PRO A 250 -21.59 27.70 1.94
C PRO A 250 -20.51 26.68 2.28
N ILE A 251 -20.82 25.72 3.15
CA ILE A 251 -19.87 24.68 3.55
C ILE A 251 -19.64 23.68 2.41
N LEU A 252 -20.64 23.38 1.58
CA LEU A 252 -20.43 22.53 0.40
C LEU A 252 -19.50 23.21 -0.59
N ILE A 253 -19.72 24.50 -0.84
CA ILE A 253 -18.89 25.31 -1.75
C ILE A 253 -17.45 25.38 -1.24
N GLU A 254 -17.26 25.69 0.05
CA GLU A 254 -15.91 25.73 0.64
C GLU A 254 -15.24 24.36 0.64
N THR A 255 -15.99 23.29 0.90
CA THR A 255 -15.44 21.92 0.83
C THR A 255 -14.98 21.58 -0.58
N ALA A 256 -15.80 21.89 -1.60
CA ALA A 256 -15.44 21.68 -3.00
C ALA A 256 -14.19 22.48 -3.37
N ARG A 257 -14.12 23.75 -2.95
CA ARG A 257 -12.95 24.61 -3.14
C ARG A 257 -11.70 24.03 -2.49
N GLU A 258 -11.77 23.61 -1.22
CA GLU A 258 -10.63 23.00 -0.50
C GLU A 258 -10.16 21.72 -1.20
N CYS A 259 -11.07 20.83 -1.61
CA CYS A 259 -10.72 19.61 -2.34
C CYS A 259 -10.05 19.90 -3.69
N LEU A 260 -10.67 20.76 -4.52
CA LEU A 260 -10.26 20.96 -5.91
C LEU A 260 -9.05 21.90 -6.05
N GLN A 261 -8.83 22.82 -5.11
CA GLN A 261 -7.78 23.85 -5.19
C GLN A 261 -6.64 23.62 -4.19
N ASP A 262 -6.95 23.23 -2.94
CA ASP A 262 -5.92 23.13 -1.90
C ASP A 262 -5.33 21.72 -1.82
N VAL A 263 -6.16 20.70 -2.01
CA VAL A 263 -5.72 19.29 -1.95
C VAL A 263 -5.25 18.80 -3.32
N TYR A 264 -6.10 18.90 -4.34
CA TYR A 264 -5.75 18.49 -5.68
C TYR A 264 -4.90 19.54 -6.41
N ASP A 265 -4.21 19.08 -7.45
CA ASP A 265 -3.52 19.93 -8.41
C ASP A 265 -4.09 19.66 -9.82
N LEU A 266 -5.31 20.15 -10.05
CA LEU A 266 -5.99 20.01 -11.34
C LEU A 266 -5.26 20.70 -12.49
N PRO A 267 -4.63 21.88 -12.32
CA PRO A 267 -3.81 22.46 -13.37
C PRO A 267 -2.66 21.55 -13.80
N ALA A 268 -1.95 20.93 -12.86
CA ALA A 268 -0.89 19.99 -13.20
C ALA A 268 -1.42 18.71 -13.87
N LEU A 269 -2.56 18.18 -13.41
CA LEU A 269 -3.20 17.02 -14.04
C LEU A 269 -3.65 17.32 -15.47
N HIS A 270 -4.24 18.50 -15.70
CA HIS A 270 -4.64 18.98 -17.03
C HIS A 270 -3.43 19.06 -17.96
N GLN A 271 -2.35 19.71 -17.51
CA GLN A 271 -1.12 19.82 -18.27
C GLN A 271 -0.49 18.44 -18.56
N LEU A 272 -0.53 17.50 -17.61
CA LEU A 272 -0.04 16.13 -17.83
C LEU A 272 -0.84 15.44 -18.94
N MET A 273 -2.16 15.55 -18.94
CA MET A 273 -3.00 14.99 -20.01
C MET A 273 -2.70 15.64 -21.38
N GLU A 274 -2.49 16.95 -21.44
CA GLU A 274 -2.08 17.63 -22.67
C GLU A 274 -0.72 17.13 -23.18
N GLN A 275 0.24 16.95 -22.27
CA GLN A 275 1.57 16.43 -22.62
C GLN A 275 1.51 14.98 -23.12
N MET A 276 0.62 14.16 -22.55
CA MET A 276 0.35 12.80 -23.01
C MET A 276 -0.30 12.81 -24.39
N ALA A 277 -1.29 13.66 -24.63
CA ALA A 277 -1.95 13.81 -25.93
C ALA A 277 -0.97 14.29 -27.03
N GLN A 278 0.00 15.14 -26.66
CA GLN A 278 1.07 15.60 -27.56
C GLN A 278 2.21 14.58 -27.74
N GLY A 279 2.18 13.44 -27.04
CA GLY A 279 3.24 12.42 -27.08
C GLY A 279 4.56 12.83 -26.41
N LYS A 280 4.56 13.90 -25.60
CA LYS A 280 5.72 14.34 -24.79
C LYS A 280 5.94 13.42 -23.59
N VAL A 281 4.85 12.91 -23.03
CA VAL A 281 4.81 11.88 -22.00
C VAL A 281 4.22 10.61 -22.62
N LYS A 282 4.89 9.48 -22.45
CA LYS A 282 4.50 8.19 -23.03
C LYS A 282 4.00 7.25 -21.96
N LEU A 283 3.04 6.40 -22.30
CA LEU A 283 2.66 5.23 -21.51
C LEU A 283 3.33 4.00 -22.09
N VAL A 284 4.00 3.24 -21.24
CA VAL A 284 4.57 1.93 -21.56
C VAL A 284 3.80 0.89 -20.77
N GLU A 285 3.46 -0.22 -21.41
CA GLU A 285 2.72 -1.31 -20.78
C GLU A 285 3.62 -2.53 -20.58
N VAL A 286 3.54 -3.15 -19.41
CA VAL A 286 4.23 -4.39 -19.08
C VAL A 286 3.33 -5.30 -18.27
N THR A 287 3.47 -6.61 -18.47
CA THR A 287 2.83 -7.62 -17.62
C THR A 287 3.94 -8.39 -16.91
N THR A 288 3.87 -8.40 -15.58
CA THR A 288 4.86 -9.05 -14.70
C THR A 288 4.21 -10.23 -13.97
N GLU A 289 4.98 -11.28 -13.72
CA GLU A 289 4.51 -12.44 -12.94
C GLU A 289 4.37 -12.08 -11.46
N GLN A 290 5.29 -11.27 -10.94
CA GLN A 290 5.31 -10.75 -9.58
C GLN A 290 5.39 -9.22 -9.62
N PRO A 291 4.83 -8.51 -8.62
CA PRO A 291 4.93 -7.06 -8.54
C PRO A 291 6.38 -6.58 -8.59
N SER A 292 6.66 -5.55 -9.37
CA SER A 292 7.99 -4.94 -9.44
C SER A 292 8.40 -4.29 -8.10
N PRO A 293 9.71 -4.00 -7.89
CA PRO A 293 10.18 -3.27 -6.72
C PRO A 293 9.44 -1.94 -6.44
N PHE A 294 9.08 -1.20 -7.48
CA PHE A 294 8.28 0.04 -7.35
C PHE A 294 6.79 -0.23 -7.08
N ALA A 295 6.26 -1.39 -7.48
CA ALA A 295 4.88 -1.75 -7.22
C ALA A 295 4.67 -2.16 -5.75
N ALA A 296 5.68 -2.76 -5.11
CA ALA A 296 5.58 -3.24 -3.74
C ALA A 296 5.12 -2.16 -2.72
N PRO A 297 5.73 -0.96 -2.66
CA PRO A 297 5.25 0.13 -1.80
C PRO A 297 3.82 0.60 -2.12
N LEU A 298 3.45 0.64 -3.40
CA LEU A 298 2.11 1.03 -3.85
C LEU A 298 1.04 0.05 -3.36
N LEU A 299 1.32 -1.25 -3.48
CA LEU A 299 0.41 -2.31 -3.05
C LEU A 299 0.26 -2.34 -1.53
N PHE A 300 1.33 -2.08 -0.77
CA PHE A 300 1.24 -1.96 0.68
C PHE A 300 0.38 -0.76 1.09
N GLY A 301 0.56 0.40 0.45
CA GLY A 301 -0.26 1.59 0.66
C GLY A 301 -1.74 1.37 0.36
N TYR A 302 -2.05 0.70 -0.75
CA TYR A 302 -3.41 0.30 -1.15
C TYR A 302 -4.12 -0.52 -0.06
N VAL A 303 -3.43 -1.51 0.52
CA VAL A 303 -4.01 -2.36 1.57
C VAL A 303 -4.32 -1.55 2.84
N ALA A 304 -3.44 -0.63 3.23
CA ALA A 304 -3.69 0.26 4.35
C ALA A 304 -4.90 1.17 4.07
N GLU A 305 -4.96 1.82 2.89
CA GLU A 305 -6.07 2.71 2.54
C GLU A 305 -7.41 1.95 2.53
N PHE A 306 -7.49 0.73 1.98
CA PHE A 306 -8.72 -0.07 1.97
C PHE A 306 -9.15 -0.57 3.36
N ILE A 307 -8.20 -1.02 4.19
CA ILE A 307 -8.49 -1.52 5.56
C ILE A 307 -9.03 -0.40 6.46
N TYR A 308 -8.63 0.85 6.21
CA TYR A 308 -8.97 2.00 7.06
C TYR A 308 -9.96 3.00 6.43
N ALA A 309 -10.22 2.94 5.11
CA ALA A 309 -11.18 3.82 4.43
C ALA A 309 -12.64 3.47 4.72
N SER A 310 -12.91 2.24 5.14
CA SER A 310 -14.27 1.79 5.45
C SER A 310 -14.49 1.54 6.94
N ASP A 311 -15.54 2.15 7.49
CA ASP A 311 -16.24 1.66 8.68
C ASP A 311 -17.02 0.36 8.34
N ALA A 312 -16.47 -0.51 7.48
CA ALA A 312 -17.11 -1.74 7.03
C ALA A 312 -17.01 -2.85 8.10
N PRO A 313 -17.99 -3.77 8.15
CA PRO A 313 -18.04 -4.87 9.11
C PRO A 313 -16.80 -5.77 9.06
N LEU A 314 -16.43 -6.32 10.22
CA LEU A 314 -15.27 -7.19 10.45
C LEU A 314 -15.09 -8.38 9.48
N ALA A 315 -16.13 -8.78 8.75
CA ALA A 315 -16.09 -9.90 7.81
C ALA A 315 -15.31 -9.57 6.52
N GLU A 316 -15.48 -8.37 5.95
CA GLU A 316 -14.73 -7.93 4.77
C GLU A 316 -13.24 -7.72 5.09
N ARG A 317 -12.93 -7.26 6.31
CA ARG A 317 -11.54 -7.12 6.80
C ARG A 317 -10.75 -8.43 6.82
N ARG A 318 -11.40 -9.56 7.09
CA ARG A 318 -10.73 -10.88 7.13
C ARG A 318 -10.36 -11.38 5.74
N ALA A 319 -11.20 -11.12 4.74
CA ALA A 319 -10.89 -11.45 3.35
C ALA A 319 -9.72 -10.61 2.82
N SER A 320 -9.64 -9.32 3.19
CA SER A 320 -8.53 -8.44 2.79
C SER A 320 -7.20 -8.74 3.49
N LEU A 321 -7.22 -9.20 4.76
CA LEU A 321 -6.02 -9.65 5.47
C LEU A 321 -5.44 -10.95 4.90
N LEU A 322 -6.26 -11.78 4.26
CA LEU A 322 -5.83 -12.97 3.51
C LEU A 322 -5.27 -12.62 2.12
N ALA A 323 -5.38 -11.36 1.67
CA ALA A 323 -4.84 -10.85 0.40
C ALA A 323 -3.47 -10.16 0.55
N LEU A 324 -2.86 -10.23 1.74
CA LEU A 324 -1.49 -9.78 2.01
C LEU A 324 -0.50 -10.83 1.51
N ASP A 325 0.31 -10.45 0.52
CA ASP A 325 1.43 -11.26 0.04
C ASP A 325 2.48 -11.37 1.17
N SER A 326 2.58 -12.57 1.73
CA SER A 326 3.47 -12.86 2.86
C SER A 326 4.96 -12.76 2.48
N ASN A 327 5.30 -12.89 1.19
CA ASN A 327 6.66 -12.71 0.70
C ASN A 327 6.98 -11.22 0.55
N LEU A 328 6.05 -10.42 0.02
CA LEU A 328 6.22 -8.98 -0.15
C LEU A 328 6.29 -8.24 1.20
N LEU A 329 5.53 -8.70 2.20
CA LEU A 329 5.69 -8.30 3.60
C LEU A 329 7.07 -8.69 4.16
N GLY A 330 7.59 -9.86 3.81
CA GLY A 330 8.92 -10.33 4.23
C GLY A 330 10.04 -9.45 3.67
N GLU A 331 9.97 -9.11 2.38
CA GLU A 331 10.96 -8.25 1.70
C GLU A 331 10.93 -6.81 2.21
N LEU A 332 9.75 -6.19 2.37
CA LEU A 332 9.62 -4.81 2.87
C LEU A 332 9.99 -4.67 4.36
N LEU A 333 9.74 -5.69 5.18
CA LEU A 333 10.13 -5.70 6.59
C LEU A 333 11.62 -6.05 6.77
N GLY A 334 12.37 -6.25 5.69
CA GLY A 334 13.79 -6.65 5.74
C GLY A 334 13.99 -7.99 6.46
N GLN A 335 12.96 -8.85 6.49
CA GLN A 335 13.12 -10.21 6.98
C GLN A 335 13.86 -10.97 5.90
N THR A 336 15.18 -11.03 6.07
CA THR A 336 16.07 -11.93 5.37
C THR A 336 15.38 -13.27 5.18
N SER A 337 15.45 -13.82 3.96
CA SER A 337 14.82 -15.10 3.63
C SER A 337 15.10 -16.08 4.77
N LYS A 338 14.12 -16.88 5.22
CA LYS A 338 14.34 -17.82 6.34
C LYS A 338 15.53 -18.75 6.10
N ARG A 339 15.98 -18.91 4.84
CA ARG A 339 17.21 -19.62 4.47
C ARG A 339 18.48 -18.97 5.00
N ASP A 340 18.51 -17.65 5.14
CA ASP A 340 19.67 -16.90 5.65
C ASP A 340 19.71 -16.83 7.19
N LEU A 341 18.61 -17.21 7.87
CA LEU A 341 18.52 -17.30 9.34
C LEU A 341 18.87 -18.69 9.88
N LEU A 342 18.92 -19.71 9.02
CA LEU A 342 19.25 -21.06 9.41
C LEU A 342 20.75 -21.28 9.23
N ALA A 343 21.45 -21.53 10.34
CA ALA A 343 22.85 -21.89 10.28
C ALA A 343 23.00 -23.21 9.50
N PRO A 344 23.92 -23.31 8.51
CA PRO A 344 24.02 -24.47 7.62
C PRO A 344 24.19 -25.81 8.35
N ASP A 345 24.89 -25.78 9.47
CA ASP A 345 25.11 -26.90 10.40
C ASP A 345 23.80 -27.41 11.02
N VAL A 346 22.87 -26.51 11.35
CA VAL A 346 21.55 -26.88 11.88
C VAL A 346 20.69 -27.54 10.81
N VAL A 347 20.75 -27.05 9.56
CA VAL A 347 20.02 -27.65 8.44
C VAL A 347 20.54 -29.06 8.16
N GLU A 348 21.85 -29.23 8.11
CA GLU A 348 22.50 -30.54 7.91
C GLU A 348 22.17 -31.51 9.04
N GLN A 349 22.18 -31.03 10.30
CA GLN A 349 21.79 -31.86 11.45
C GLN A 349 20.33 -32.32 11.34
N VAL A 350 19.39 -31.41 11.07
CA VAL A 350 17.97 -31.76 10.95
C VAL A 350 17.72 -32.70 9.77
N GLU A 351 18.44 -32.52 8.66
CA GLU A 351 18.38 -33.44 7.53
C GLU A 351 18.86 -34.85 7.91
N GLN A 352 19.98 -34.96 8.65
CA GLN A 352 20.48 -36.25 9.15
C GLN A 352 19.52 -36.92 10.16
N GLU A 353 18.87 -36.13 11.02
CA GLU A 353 17.86 -36.62 11.98
C GLU A 353 16.60 -37.13 11.24
N LEU A 354 16.07 -36.35 10.30
CA LEU A 354 14.91 -36.73 9.50
C LEU A 354 15.21 -37.94 8.63
N GLN A 355 16.41 -38.01 8.05
CA GLN A 355 16.88 -39.17 7.29
C GLN A 355 17.24 -40.36 8.17
N ARG A 356 17.12 -40.28 9.50
CA ARG A 356 17.47 -41.36 10.45
C ARG A 356 18.93 -41.83 10.32
N ILE A 357 19.82 -40.95 9.88
CA ILE A 357 21.28 -41.21 9.76
C ILE A 357 21.98 -40.87 11.08
N ASP A 358 21.49 -39.86 11.82
CA ASP A 358 21.99 -39.55 13.17
C ASP A 358 21.82 -40.77 14.08
N SER A 359 22.88 -41.11 14.82
CA SER A 359 22.96 -42.32 15.66
C SER A 359 21.86 -42.43 16.71
N ARG A 360 21.25 -41.31 17.12
CA ARG A 360 20.12 -41.29 18.07
C ARG A 360 18.81 -41.78 17.45
N TYR A 361 18.69 -41.74 16.12
CA TYR A 361 17.46 -42.05 15.39
C TYR A 361 17.58 -43.25 14.45
N GLN A 362 18.75 -43.89 14.39
CA GLN A 362 18.96 -45.12 13.64
C GLN A 362 18.12 -46.28 14.20
N ALA A 363 17.66 -47.15 13.30
CA ALA A 363 16.94 -48.35 13.69
C ALA A 363 17.90 -49.34 14.38
N GLN A 364 17.44 -49.96 15.46
CA GLN A 364 18.26 -50.90 16.23
C GLN A 364 17.78 -52.36 16.11
N HIS A 365 16.60 -52.59 15.56
CA HIS A 365 15.95 -53.91 15.51
C HIS A 365 15.22 -54.08 14.17
N THR A 366 14.88 -55.33 13.81
CA THR A 366 14.19 -55.66 12.56
C THR A 366 12.86 -54.91 12.40
N GLU A 367 12.10 -54.73 13.47
CA GLU A 367 10.84 -53.95 13.44
C GLU A 367 11.09 -52.46 13.17
N GLY A 368 12.19 -51.91 13.69
CA GLY A 368 12.59 -50.52 13.43
C GLY A 368 12.96 -50.26 11.97
N ILE A 369 13.43 -51.28 11.23
CA ILE A 369 13.67 -51.18 9.78
C ILE A 369 12.34 -51.04 9.03
N ILE A 370 11.27 -51.71 9.50
CA ILE A 370 9.95 -51.62 8.88
C ILE A 370 9.36 -50.22 9.07
N ASP A 371 9.46 -49.65 10.28
CA ASP A 371 9.04 -48.28 10.54
C ASP A 371 9.87 -47.26 9.73
N LEU A 372 11.17 -47.49 9.59
CA LEU A 372 12.06 -46.65 8.79
C LEU A 372 11.65 -46.61 7.31
N LEU A 373 11.32 -47.77 6.72
CA LEU A 373 10.84 -47.84 5.33
C LEU A 373 9.43 -47.27 5.17
N ARG A 374 8.60 -47.28 6.23
CA ARG A 374 7.29 -46.63 6.22
C ARG A 374 7.41 -45.10 6.19
N ASP A 375 8.33 -44.54 6.97
CA ASP A 375 8.49 -43.09 7.12
C ASP A 375 9.31 -42.47 5.97
N LEU A 376 10.37 -43.14 5.51
CA LEU A 376 11.29 -42.63 4.46
C LEU A 376 10.98 -43.14 3.04
N GLY A 377 10.13 -44.15 2.93
CA GLY A 377 9.86 -44.83 1.68
C GLY A 377 10.93 -45.87 1.30
N PRO A 378 10.87 -46.42 0.07
CA PRO A 378 11.74 -47.51 -0.36
C PRO A 378 13.20 -47.04 -0.50
N LEU A 379 14.11 -47.76 0.18
CA LEU A 379 15.55 -47.47 0.19
C LEU A 379 16.36 -48.67 -0.35
N PRO A 380 17.50 -48.41 -1.04
CA PRO A 380 18.44 -49.47 -1.38
C PRO A 380 19.09 -50.06 -0.13
N VAL A 381 19.60 -51.28 -0.22
CA VAL A 381 20.22 -52.00 0.92
C VAL A 381 21.34 -51.19 1.59
N ALA A 382 22.16 -50.49 0.81
CA ALA A 382 23.19 -49.59 1.34
C ALA A 382 22.62 -48.40 2.12
N GLY A 383 21.43 -47.90 1.73
CA GLY A 383 20.72 -46.84 2.41
C GLY A 383 20.13 -47.29 3.76
N ILE A 384 19.72 -48.55 3.87
CA ILE A 384 19.25 -49.16 5.13
C ILE A 384 20.44 -49.37 6.07
N ALA A 385 21.57 -49.86 5.57
CA ALA A 385 22.78 -50.08 6.36
C ALA A 385 23.33 -48.79 7.00
N ALA A 386 23.23 -47.65 6.31
CA ALA A 386 23.63 -46.35 6.84
C ALA A 386 22.70 -45.81 7.96
N ARG A 387 21.55 -46.45 8.17
CA ARG A 387 20.50 -46.02 9.10
C ARG A 387 20.15 -47.08 10.15
N PHE A 388 21.02 -48.08 10.31
CA PHE A 388 20.86 -49.19 11.25
C PHE A 388 22.10 -49.35 12.13
N SER A 389 21.90 -49.42 13.45
CA SER A 389 22.97 -49.59 14.46
C SER A 389 22.72 -50.75 15.42
N GLY A 390 21.77 -51.62 15.09
CA GLY A 390 21.57 -52.88 15.82
C GLY A 390 22.69 -53.89 15.58
N ASN A 391 22.85 -54.82 16.52
CA ASN A 391 23.74 -55.99 16.34
C ASN A 391 23.16 -57.02 15.38
#